data_AF-A0A401VXS0-F1
#
_entry.id   AF-A0A401VXS0-F1
#
_cell.length_a   1.000
_cell.length_b   1.000
_cell.length_c   1.000
_cell.angle_alpha   90.00
_cell.angle_beta   90.00
_cell.angle_gamma   90.00
#
_symmetry.space_group_name_H-M   'P 1'
#
loop_
_entity.id
_entity.type
_entity.pdbx_description
1 polymer ?
#
loop_
_entity_poly.entity_id
_entity_poly.type
_entity_poly.pdbx_seq_one_letter_code
_entity_poly.pdbx_strand_id
1 'polypeptide(L)'
;MDQPHVRFAIDSQYGFVAAPTDRFPDHLAHWYLVREQFVPVLEAPGLYRLTHPHRDGLRRTRQAVHDLRRRWTVHADDVLDAAPHTAPSALTAQRSQAARAAAASSPQYDRSLESPPLGAAVPSPPSRAPRAAAPRRGRGR
;
A
#
# COMPACT_ATOMS: atom_id res chain seq x y z
N MET A 1 -4.71 -33.14 19.61
CA MET A 1 -4.02 -32.13 18.77
C MET A 1 -5.05 -31.54 17.83
N ASP A 2 -5.26 -30.23 17.86
CA ASP A 2 -6.22 -29.58 16.96
C ASP A 2 -5.69 -29.58 15.54
N GLN A 3 -6.34 -30.33 14.65
CA GLN A 3 -5.97 -30.37 13.23
C GLN A 3 -6.33 -29.02 12.58
N PRO A 4 -5.41 -28.38 11.84
CA PRO A 4 -5.68 -27.13 11.13
C PRO A 4 -6.66 -27.34 9.99
N HIS A 5 -7.35 -26.29 9.58
CA HIS A 5 -8.22 -26.27 8.40
C HIS A 5 -7.41 -26.24 7.10
N VAL A 6 -6.27 -25.54 7.09
CA VAL A 6 -5.38 -25.45 5.92
C VAL A 6 -3.93 -25.51 6.38
N ARG A 7 -3.10 -26.19 5.59
CA ARG A 7 -1.64 -26.24 5.73
C ARG A 7 -0.99 -25.55 4.54
N PHE A 8 -0.10 -24.59 4.79
CA PHE A 8 0.72 -23.95 3.77
C PHE A 8 2.15 -24.43 3.88
N ALA A 9 2.75 -24.76 2.73
CA ALA A 9 4.12 -25.25 2.68
C ALA A 9 4.83 -24.79 1.41
N ILE A 10 6.16 -24.98 1.39
CA ILE A 10 6.98 -24.80 0.19
C ILE A 10 7.35 -26.18 -0.36
N ASP A 11 6.79 -26.51 -1.51
CA ASP A 11 7.02 -27.74 -2.26
C ASP A 11 8.07 -27.53 -3.36
N SER A 12 8.92 -28.53 -3.61
CA SER A 12 10.00 -28.44 -4.59
C SER A 12 9.51 -28.47 -6.04
N GLN A 13 8.35 -29.08 -6.30
CA GLN A 13 7.77 -29.23 -7.63
C GLN A 13 6.80 -28.08 -7.96
N TYR A 14 5.98 -27.67 -6.99
CA TYR A 14 4.89 -26.71 -7.20
C TYR A 14 5.16 -25.32 -6.58
N GLY A 15 6.25 -25.16 -5.83
CA GLY A 15 6.58 -23.92 -5.13
C GLY A 15 5.68 -23.72 -3.91
N PHE A 16 4.97 -22.60 -3.84
CA PHE A 16 4.08 -22.32 -2.70
C PHE A 16 2.78 -23.09 -2.83
N VAL A 17 2.49 -23.96 -1.86
CA VAL A 17 1.31 -24.83 -1.87
C VAL A 17 0.43 -24.63 -0.65
N ALA A 18 -0.85 -24.92 -0.82
CA ALA A 18 -1.86 -24.97 0.23
C ALA A 18 -2.63 -26.30 0.14
N ALA A 19 -2.74 -26.98 1.27
CA ALA A 19 -3.46 -28.24 1.42
C ALA A 19 -4.58 -28.05 2.48
N PRO A 20 -5.84 -27.90 2.07
CA PRO A 20 -6.99 -28.01 2.95
C PRO A 20 -7.03 -29.39 3.62
N THR A 21 -7.55 -29.45 4.84
CA THR A 21 -7.84 -30.71 5.53
C THR A 21 -9.32 -31.03 5.47
N ASP A 22 -9.70 -32.25 5.84
CA ASP A 22 -11.10 -32.72 5.84
C ASP A 22 -12.04 -31.90 6.74
N ARG A 23 -11.49 -31.12 7.68
CA ARG A 23 -12.28 -30.22 8.55
C ARG A 23 -12.72 -28.95 7.82
N PHE A 24 -12.11 -28.63 6.67
CA PHE A 24 -12.41 -27.44 5.92
C PHE A 24 -13.27 -27.79 4.70
N PRO A 25 -14.54 -27.35 4.63
CA PRO A 25 -15.42 -27.71 3.52
C PRO A 25 -14.82 -27.36 2.16
N ASP A 26 -14.80 -28.32 1.23
CA ASP A 26 -14.12 -28.20 -0.07
C ASP A 26 -14.50 -26.95 -0.86
N HIS A 27 -15.79 -26.62 -0.90
CA HIS A 27 -16.29 -25.44 -1.60
C HIS A 27 -15.79 -24.13 -0.99
N LEU A 28 -15.61 -24.07 0.33
CA LEU A 28 -15.03 -22.92 1.02
C LEU A 28 -13.53 -22.86 0.77
N ALA A 29 -12.83 -23.99 0.90
CA ALA A 29 -11.41 -24.07 0.61
C ALA A 29 -11.10 -23.59 -0.80
N HIS A 30 -11.84 -24.09 -1.79
CA HIS A 30 -11.73 -23.68 -3.18
C HIS A 30 -11.95 -22.17 -3.35
N TRP A 31 -13.06 -21.65 -2.81
CA TRP A 31 -13.40 -20.23 -2.93
C TRP A 31 -12.34 -19.31 -2.31
N TYR A 32 -11.82 -19.64 -1.13
CA TYR A 32 -10.77 -18.86 -0.46
C TYR A 32 -9.46 -18.92 -1.23
N LEU A 33 -9.01 -20.13 -1.59
CA LEU A 33 -7.71 -20.32 -2.22
C LEU A 33 -7.66 -19.70 -3.62
N VAL A 34 -8.71 -19.83 -4.43
CA VAL A 34 -8.80 -19.18 -5.75
C VAL A 34 -8.72 -17.66 -5.63
N ARG A 35 -9.37 -17.07 -4.61
CA ARG A 35 -9.28 -15.63 -4.33
C ARG A 35 -7.87 -15.20 -3.94
N GLU A 36 -7.15 -16.03 -3.18
CA GLU A 36 -5.73 -15.85 -2.85
C GLU A 36 -4.78 -16.21 -4.02
N GLN A 37 -5.32 -16.45 -5.21
CA GLN A 37 -4.58 -16.78 -6.44
C GLN A 37 -3.87 -18.14 -6.39
N PHE A 38 -4.38 -19.04 -5.57
CA PHE A 38 -4.03 -20.45 -5.59
C PHE A 38 -4.95 -21.20 -6.56
N VAL A 39 -4.38 -22.05 -7.38
CA VAL A 39 -5.10 -22.90 -8.35
C VAL A 39 -4.97 -24.36 -7.96
N PRO A 40 -6.01 -25.18 -8.16
CA PRO A 40 -5.93 -26.61 -7.89
C PRO A 40 -4.87 -27.27 -8.79
N VAL A 41 -4.14 -28.23 -8.23
CA VAL A 41 -3.17 -29.04 -8.95
C VAL A 41 -3.91 -30.25 -9.53
N LEU A 42 -3.84 -30.43 -10.86
CA LEU A 42 -4.56 -31.51 -11.53
C LEU A 42 -3.97 -32.89 -11.17
N GLU A 43 -2.66 -32.98 -10.99
CA GLU A 43 -1.98 -34.24 -10.64
C GLU A 43 -2.13 -34.61 -9.15
N ALA A 44 -2.56 -33.67 -8.30
CA ALA A 44 -2.66 -33.85 -6.85
C ALA A 44 -3.98 -33.26 -6.31
N PRO A 45 -5.07 -34.05 -6.31
CA PRO A 45 -6.35 -33.62 -5.76
C PRO A 45 -6.23 -33.16 -4.31
N GLY A 46 -6.88 -32.05 -3.97
CA GLY A 46 -6.78 -31.44 -2.64
C GLY A 46 -5.52 -30.59 -2.43
N LEU A 47 -4.61 -30.52 -3.40
CA LEU A 47 -3.48 -29.60 -3.36
C LEU A 47 -3.75 -28.39 -4.24
N TYR A 48 -3.39 -27.22 -3.73
CA TYR A 48 -3.45 -25.97 -4.47
C TYR A 48 -2.05 -25.35 -4.54
N ARG A 49 -1.70 -24.78 -5.68
CA ARG A 49 -0.42 -24.08 -5.89
C ARG A 49 -0.65 -22.61 -6.21
N LEU A 50 0.27 -21.74 -5.80
CA LEU A 50 0.20 -20.33 -6.16
C LEU A 50 0.37 -20.17 -7.68
N THR A 51 -0.47 -19.35 -8.32
CA THR A 51 -0.47 -19.18 -9.79
C THR A 51 0.85 -18.62 -10.33
N HIS A 52 1.49 -17.70 -9.58
CA HIS A 52 2.72 -17.02 -9.99
C HIS A 52 3.77 -17.08 -8.86
N PRO A 53 4.41 -18.24 -8.62
CA PRO A 53 5.29 -18.43 -7.47
C PRO A 53 6.54 -17.53 -7.53
N HIS A 54 7.05 -17.22 -8.72
CA HIS A 54 8.24 -16.38 -8.91
C HIS A 54 7.99 -14.88 -8.70
N ARG A 55 6.73 -14.43 -8.65
CA ARG A 55 6.37 -13.02 -8.49
C ARG A 55 5.76 -12.80 -7.11
N ASP A 56 6.59 -12.36 -6.17
CA ASP A 56 6.21 -12.12 -4.78
C ASP A 56 5.59 -13.34 -4.08
N GLY A 57 5.98 -14.56 -4.45
CA GLY A 57 5.32 -15.78 -3.95
C GLY A 57 5.35 -15.91 -2.43
N LEU A 58 6.50 -15.56 -1.81
CA LEU A 58 6.65 -15.58 -0.36
C LEU A 58 5.70 -14.58 0.31
N ARG A 59 5.69 -13.34 -0.17
CA ARG A 59 4.85 -12.27 0.38
C ARG A 59 3.36 -12.59 0.21
N ARG A 60 2.96 -13.09 -0.95
CA ARG A 60 1.57 -13.47 -1.23
C ARG A 60 1.11 -14.65 -0.39
N THR A 61 1.95 -15.67 -0.23
CA THR A 61 1.61 -16.84 0.59
C THR A 61 1.49 -16.46 2.07
N ARG A 62 2.41 -15.62 2.58
CA ARG A 62 2.29 -15.05 3.94
C ARG A 62 0.99 -14.25 4.12
N GLN A 63 0.60 -13.46 3.12
CA GLN A 63 -0.65 -12.72 3.14
C GLN A 63 -1.86 -13.66 3.21
N ALA A 64 -1.89 -14.70 2.38
CA ALA A 64 -2.95 -15.71 2.37
C ALA A 64 -3.05 -16.45 3.73
N VAL A 65 -1.91 -16.84 4.31
CA VAL A 65 -1.85 -17.43 5.66
C VAL A 65 -2.50 -16.48 6.68
N HIS A 66 -2.11 -15.20 6.66
CA HIS A 66 -2.64 -14.21 7.58
C HIS A 66 -4.16 -14.00 7.40
N ASP A 67 -4.64 -13.92 6.16
CA ASP A 67 -6.05 -13.66 5.87
C ASP A 67 -6.96 -14.83 6.24
N LEU A 68 -6.50 -16.08 6.05
CA LEU A 68 -7.23 -17.25 6.52
C LEU A 68 -7.21 -17.38 8.06
N ARG A 69 -6.10 -17.01 8.72
CA ARG A 69 -5.98 -17.04 10.19
C ARG A 69 -6.94 -16.12 10.92
N ARG A 70 -7.51 -15.12 10.23
CA ARG A 70 -8.56 -14.27 10.81
C ARG A 70 -9.82 -15.05 11.20
N ARG A 71 -10.04 -16.23 10.61
CA ARG A 71 -11.29 -17.01 10.77
C ARG A 71 -11.09 -18.50 10.99
N TRP A 72 -9.91 -19.04 10.66
CA TRP A 72 -9.66 -20.48 10.67
C TRP A 72 -8.32 -20.81 11.30
N THR A 73 -8.17 -22.05 11.77
CA THR A 73 -6.87 -22.55 12.23
C THR A 73 -6.01 -22.91 11.01
N VAL A 74 -4.87 -22.24 10.86
CA VAL A 74 -3.95 -22.42 9.72
C VAL A 74 -2.56 -22.73 10.22
N HIS A 75 -1.99 -23.82 9.72
CA HIS A 75 -0.57 -24.13 9.88
C HIS A 75 0.19 -23.68 8.64
N ALA A 76 1.38 -23.13 8.86
CA ALA A 76 2.29 -22.75 7.79
C ALA A 76 3.71 -23.13 8.20
N ASP A 77 4.56 -23.48 7.25
CA ASP A 77 6.00 -23.66 7.51
C ASP A 77 6.60 -22.37 8.09
N ASP A 78 7.65 -22.47 8.90
CA ASP A 78 8.24 -21.33 9.64
C ASP A 78 8.59 -20.13 8.74
N VAL A 79 9.04 -20.41 7.51
CA VAL A 79 9.38 -19.38 6.50
C VAL A 79 8.13 -18.58 6.08
N LEU A 80 6.96 -19.20 6.11
CA LEU A 80 5.66 -18.62 5.80
C LEU A 80 4.94 -18.08 7.04
N ASP A 81 5.39 -18.46 8.24
CA ASP A 81 4.79 -18.08 9.51
C ASP A 81 5.26 -16.71 10.04
N ALA A 82 6.20 -16.07 9.34
CA ALA A 82 6.70 -14.76 9.74
C ALA A 82 5.56 -13.74 9.87
N ALA A 83 5.47 -13.10 11.04
CA ALA A 83 4.47 -12.09 11.33
C ALA A 83 4.47 -11.01 10.22
N PRO A 84 3.28 -10.56 9.78
CA PRO A 84 3.20 -9.54 8.74
C PRO A 84 4.01 -8.33 9.19
N HIS A 85 4.88 -7.84 8.30
CA HIS A 85 5.58 -6.59 8.54
C HIS A 85 4.54 -5.46 8.50
N THR A 86 4.02 -5.08 9.66
CA THR A 86 3.26 -3.84 9.88
C THR A 86 4.20 -2.63 9.83
N ALA A 87 5.21 -2.65 8.95
CA ALA A 87 6.01 -1.46 8.72
C ALA A 87 5.09 -0.45 8.03
N PRO A 88 4.92 0.77 8.58
CA PRO A 88 4.13 1.79 7.91
C PRO A 88 4.75 1.99 6.52
N SER A 89 3.94 1.80 5.46
CA SER A 89 4.46 2.01 4.12
C SER A 89 4.99 3.43 4.01
N ALA A 90 5.99 3.66 3.15
CA ALA A 90 6.54 5.01 2.93
C ALA A 90 5.43 6.04 2.63
N LEU A 91 4.34 5.60 1.99
CA LEU A 91 3.15 6.42 1.74
C LEU A 91 2.39 6.77 3.03
N THR A 92 2.23 5.82 3.96
CA THR A 92 1.62 6.07 5.28
C THR A 92 2.48 7.00 6.13
N ALA A 93 3.81 6.86 6.07
CA ALA A 93 4.76 7.75 6.73
C ALA A 93 4.69 9.19 6.15
N GLN A 94 4.69 9.33 4.82
CA GLN A 94 4.56 10.62 4.13
C GLN A 94 3.23 11.31 4.45
N ARG A 95 2.11 10.57 4.45
CA ARG A 95 0.79 11.12 4.83
C ARG A 95 0.76 11.57 6.29
N SER A 96 1.36 10.80 7.19
CA SER A 96 1.46 11.16 8.61
C SER A 96 2.31 12.41 8.82
N GLN A 97 3.40 12.57 8.07
CA GLN A 97 4.24 13.76 8.09
C GLN A 97 3.51 14.99 7.52
N ALA A 98 2.79 14.83 6.42
CA ALA A 98 1.98 15.91 5.83
C ALA A 98 0.88 16.39 6.80
N ALA A 99 0.18 15.46 7.47
CA ALA A 99 -0.82 15.81 8.49
C ALA A 99 -0.21 16.57 9.67
N ARG A 100 0.97 16.16 10.15
CA ARG A 100 1.69 16.88 11.22
C ARG A 100 2.14 18.27 10.78
N ALA A 101 2.64 18.42 9.54
CA ALA A 101 3.05 19.71 8.99
C ALA A 101 1.87 20.69 8.87
N ALA A 102 0.70 20.21 8.43
CA ALA A 102 -0.51 21.03 8.38
C ALA A 102 -1.00 21.44 9.78
N ALA A 103 -0.92 20.55 10.76
CA ALA A 103 -1.27 20.88 12.16
C ALA A 103 -0.31 21.90 12.79
N ALA A 104 0.99 21.84 12.46
CA ALA A 104 1.99 22.80 12.94
C ALA A 104 1.92 24.17 12.23
N SER A 105 1.40 24.23 10.99
CA SER A 105 1.32 25.45 10.17
C SER A 105 0.07 26.30 10.44
N SER A 106 -0.46 26.27 11.66
CA SER A 106 -1.51 27.21 12.08
C SER A 106 -0.86 28.38 12.84
N PRO A 107 -0.46 29.48 12.17
CA PRO A 107 -0.27 30.73 12.88
C PRO A 107 -1.65 31.16 13.36
N GLN A 108 -1.88 31.06 14.66
CA GLN A 108 -2.97 31.77 15.30
C GLN A 108 -2.79 33.25 14.93
N TYR A 109 -3.69 33.74 14.11
CA TYR A 109 -3.80 35.13 13.71
C TYR A 109 -4.17 35.90 14.99
N ASP A 110 -3.16 36.22 15.80
CA ASP A 110 -3.28 37.15 16.91
C ASP A 110 -3.62 38.51 16.31
N ARG A 111 -4.93 38.75 16.21
CA ARG A 111 -5.48 40.05 15.85
C ARG A 111 -5.39 40.93 17.08
N SER A 112 -4.18 41.33 17.42
CA SER A 112 -3.94 42.49 18.29
C SER A 112 -4.51 43.72 17.57
N LEU A 113 -5.67 44.19 18.06
CA LEU A 113 -6.30 45.45 17.67
C LEU A 113 -5.51 46.62 18.29
N GLU A 114 -4.30 46.86 17.81
CA GLU A 114 -3.58 48.09 18.16
C GLU A 114 -3.89 49.16 17.10
N SER A 115 -4.49 50.27 17.54
CA SER A 115 -4.86 51.41 16.69
C SER A 115 -3.60 52.11 16.13
N PRO A 116 -3.55 52.52 14.85
CA PRO A 116 -2.37 53.19 14.31
C PRO A 116 -2.37 54.69 14.68
N PRO A 117 -1.23 55.27 15.13
CA PRO A 117 -1.06 56.72 15.11
C PRO A 117 -0.82 57.21 13.68
N LEU A 118 -1.47 58.31 13.30
CA LEU A 118 -1.20 59.05 12.06
C LEU A 118 0.27 59.48 12.02
N GLY A 119 1.03 59.01 11.03
CA GLY A 119 2.39 59.52 10.80
C GLY A 119 3.20 58.77 9.74
N ALA A 120 3.14 59.26 8.50
CA ALA A 120 4.18 59.22 7.46
C ALA A 120 4.87 57.89 7.09
N ALA A 121 4.55 57.37 5.89
CA ALA A 121 5.46 57.33 4.72
C ALA A 121 4.88 56.39 3.65
N VAL A 122 4.48 56.95 2.50
CA VAL A 122 3.98 56.21 1.34
C VAL A 122 5.17 55.55 0.62
N PRO A 123 5.20 54.22 0.40
CA PRO A 123 6.21 53.62 -0.45
C PRO A 123 6.00 54.05 -1.91
N SER A 124 7.02 54.63 -2.52
CA SER A 124 6.99 55.05 -3.93
C SER A 124 6.81 53.85 -4.87
N PRO A 125 6.01 53.97 -5.96
CA PRO A 125 5.85 52.91 -6.94
C PRO A 125 7.13 52.71 -7.77
N PRO A 126 7.42 51.47 -8.24
CA PRO A 126 8.62 51.19 -9.00
C PRO A 126 8.62 51.90 -10.36
N SER A 127 9.77 52.49 -10.70
CA SER A 127 10.02 53.20 -11.94
C SER A 127 9.76 52.31 -13.17
N ARG A 128 8.85 52.77 -14.02
CA ARG A 128 8.35 52.14 -15.24
C ARG A 128 9.45 52.09 -16.31
N ALA A 129 9.92 50.89 -16.66
CA ALA A 129 10.81 50.68 -17.80
C ALA A 129 10.13 51.05 -19.13
N PRO A 130 10.81 51.74 -20.07
CA PRO A 130 10.24 52.05 -21.36
C PRO A 130 10.22 50.82 -22.28
N ARG A 131 9.03 50.55 -22.83
CA ARG A 131 8.72 49.51 -23.81
C ARG A 131 8.73 50.10 -25.21
N ALA A 132 9.62 49.63 -26.08
CA ALA A 132 9.53 49.68 -27.55
C ALA A 132 10.68 48.81 -28.12
N ALA A 133 10.57 48.03 -29.20
CA ALA A 133 9.47 47.59 -30.05
C ALA A 133 9.96 46.31 -30.77
N ALA A 134 9.04 45.39 -31.05
CA ALA A 134 9.32 44.27 -31.96
C ALA A 134 9.13 44.72 -33.41
N PRO A 135 9.89 44.15 -34.37
CA PRO A 135 9.34 43.87 -35.68
C PRO A 135 9.03 42.37 -35.83
N ARG A 136 7.87 42.15 -36.46
CA ARG A 136 7.19 40.88 -36.73
C ARG A 136 7.62 40.28 -38.07
N ARG A 137 7.57 38.95 -38.15
CA ARG A 137 7.36 38.08 -39.34
C ARG A 137 8.58 37.93 -40.27
N GLY A 138 8.84 36.79 -40.90
CA GLY A 138 7.97 35.64 -41.17
C GLY A 138 8.72 34.40 -41.67
N ARG A 139 7.92 33.45 -42.16
CA ARG A 139 8.15 32.03 -42.44
C ARG A 139 8.54 31.79 -43.92
N GLY A 140 9.31 30.73 -44.18
CA GLY A 140 9.59 30.14 -45.51
C GLY A 140 11.09 30.13 -45.82
N ARG A 141 11.73 29.03 -46.21
CA ARG A 141 11.31 27.91 -47.07
C ARG A 141 12.08 26.63 -46.69
#